data_AF-A0A3D2FDE8-F1
#
_entry.id   AF-A0A3D2FDE8-F1
#
_cell.length_a   1.000
_cell.length_b   1.000
_cell.length_c   1.000
_cell.angle_alpha   90.00
_cell.angle_beta   90.00
_cell.angle_gamma   90.00
#
_symmetry.space_group_name_H-M   'P 1'
#
loop_
_entity.id
_entity.type
_entity.pdbx_description
1 polymer ?
#
loop_
_entity_poly.entity_id
_entity_poly.type
_entity_poly.pdbx_seq_one_letter_code
_entity_poly.pdbx_strand_id
1 'polypeptide(L)' 'RFVHPDEFAAYEKAAYGKGFLMVSATPLTRSSYHAGDDFAQLHAARQAKHG' A
#
# COMPACT_ATOMS: atom_id res chain seq x y z
N ARG A 1 -1.11 -20.30 -6.34
CA ARG A 1 -2.51 -20.18 -5.84
C ARG A 1 -3.08 -18.87 -6.34
N PHE A 2 -4.34 -18.86 -6.77
CA PHE A 2 -5.09 -17.63 -7.00
C PHE A 2 -5.62 -17.11 -5.66
N VAL A 3 -5.42 -15.82 -5.39
CA VAL A 3 -5.86 -15.17 -4.15
C VAL A 3 -7.24 -14.57 -4.41
N HIS A 4 -8.20 -14.82 -3.52
CA HIS A 4 -9.52 -14.21 -3.65
C HIS A 4 -9.41 -12.69 -3.42
N PRO A 5 -10.11 -11.83 -4.19
CA PRO A 5 -10.01 -10.38 -4.05
C PRO A 5 -10.16 -9.86 -2.61
N ASP A 6 -11.04 -10.48 -1.81
CA ASP A 6 -11.28 -10.08 -0.42
C ASP A 6 -10.06 -10.28 0.51
N GLU A 7 -9.14 -11.18 0.14
CA GLU A 7 -7.96 -11.45 0.96
C GLU A 7 -6.92 -10.33 0.88
N PHE A 8 -6.97 -9.49 -0.15
CA PHE A 8 -6.02 -8.39 -0.32
C PHE A 8 -6.17 -7.32 0.78
N ALA A 9 -7.39 -7.11 1.28
CA ALA A 9 -7.62 -6.23 2.43
C ALA A 9 -6.89 -6.72 3.70
N ALA A 10 -6.77 -8.04 3.88
CA ALA A 10 -6.00 -8.60 4.99
C ALA A 10 -4.49 -8.36 4.83
N TYR A 11 -3.96 -8.44 3.59
CA TYR A 11 -2.56 -8.13 3.30
C TYR A 11 -2.25 -6.66 3.53
N GLU A 12 -3.12 -5.77 3.07
CA GLU A 12 -3.03 -4.33 3.30
C GLU A 12 -2.97 -4.02 4.80
N LYS A 13 -3.93 -4.56 5.57
CA LYS A 13 -3.98 -4.40 7.03
C LYS A 13 -2.71 -4.93 7.70
N ALA A 14 -2.23 -6.10 7.30
CA ALA A 14 -1.01 -6.68 7.84
C ALA A 14 0.24 -5.84 7.53
N ALA A 15 0.33 -5.27 6.33
CA ALA A 15 1.43 -4.41 5.93
C ALA A 15 1.43 -3.08 6.68
N TYR A 16 0.27 -2.41 6.81
CA TYR A 16 0.16 -1.23 7.67
C TYR A 16 0.49 -1.55 9.13
N GLY A 17 0.06 -2.71 9.65
CA GLY A 17 0.43 -3.19 10.98
C GLY A 17 1.94 -3.43 11.17
N LYS A 18 2.70 -3.60 10.08
CA LYS A 18 4.18 -3.67 10.09
C LYS A 18 4.86 -2.31 9.98
N GLY A 19 4.11 -1.22 9.85
CA GLY A 19 4.63 0.14 9.81
C GLY A 19 5.00 0.65 8.43
N PHE A 20 4.60 -0.02 7.35
CA PHE A 20 4.64 0.58 6.01
C PHE A 20 3.73 1.81 5.98
N LEU A 21 4.20 2.89 5.33
CA LEU A 21 3.49 4.17 5.30
C LEU A 21 2.52 4.28 4.12
N MET A 22 2.65 3.40 3.13
CA MET A 22 1.77 3.27 1.98
C MET A 22 1.82 1.83 1.48
N VAL A 23 0.67 1.26 1.11
CA VAL A 23 0.54 -0.11 0.59
C VAL A 23 -0.47 -0.13 -0.55
N SER A 24 -0.12 -0.77 -1.67
CA SER A 24 -1.05 -1.12 -2.75
C SER A 24 -1.26 -2.64 -2.75
N ALA A 25 -2.46 -3.10 -2.41
CA ALA A 25 -2.79 -4.52 -2.39
C ALA A 25 -4.15 -4.74 -3.06
N THR A 26 -4.14 -5.01 -4.36
CA THR A 26 -5.32 -5.39 -5.14
C THR A 26 -4.97 -6.54 -6.10
N PRO A 27 -5.96 -7.27 -6.65
CA PRO A 27 -5.70 -8.29 -7.67
C PRO A 27 -4.92 -7.79 -8.90
N LEU A 28 -5.01 -6.49 -9.21
CA LEU A 28 -4.40 -5.89 -10.38
C LEU A 28 -3.16 -5.04 -10.07
N THR A 29 -2.72 -4.96 -8.80
CA THR A 29 -1.51 -4.20 -8.45
C THR A 29 -0.32 -4.71 -9.27
N ARG A 30 0.45 -3.76 -9.83
CA ARG A 30 1.72 -3.96 -10.53
C ARG A 30 2.68 -2.89 -10.04
N SER A 31 3.98 -3.17 -10.05
CA SER A 31 5.00 -2.31 -9.43
C SER A 31 5.05 -0.88 -9.97
N SER A 32 4.71 -0.66 -11.25
CA SER A 32 4.72 0.67 -11.88
C SER A 32 3.35 1.33 -11.95
N TYR A 33 2.26 0.60 -11.70
CA TYR A 33 0.91 1.14 -11.82
C TYR A 33 0.65 2.06 -10.62
N HIS A 34 0.30 3.33 -10.89
CA HIS A 34 0.12 4.39 -9.89
C HIS A 34 1.35 4.73 -9.04
N ALA A 35 2.55 4.30 -9.42
CA ALA A 35 3.76 4.49 -8.60
C ALA A 35 4.04 5.98 -8.27
N GLY A 36 3.65 6.91 -9.15
CA GLY A 36 3.77 8.35 -8.88
C GLY A 36 2.81 8.85 -7.79
N ASP A 37 1.54 8.45 -7.86
CA ASP A 37 0.52 8.84 -6.89
C ASP A 37 0.76 8.16 -5.53
N ASP A 38 1.12 6.87 -5.56
CA ASP A 38 1.50 6.10 -4.37
C ASP A 38 2.73 6.71 -3.69
N PHE A 39 3.70 7.20 -4.47
CA PHE A 39 4.85 7.93 -3.93
C PHE A 39 4.46 9.26 -3.31
N ALA A 40 3.55 10.03 -3.92
CA ALA A 40 3.07 11.28 -3.35
C ALA A 40 2.38 11.05 -1.99
N GLN A 41 1.55 10.00 -1.89
CA GLN A 41 0.93 9.59 -0.63
C GLN A 41 1.95 9.15 0.43
N LEU A 42 2.92 8.31 0.03
CA LEU A 42 4.03 7.88 0.89
C LEU A 42 4.82 9.07 1.43
N HIS A 43 5.16 10.03 0.57
CA HIS A 43 5.90 11.22 0.94
C HIS A 43 5.11 12.07 1.94
N ALA A 44 3.82 12.32 1.67
CA ALA A 44 2.95 13.07 2.59
C ALA A 44 2.83 12.38 3.95
N ALA A 45 2.59 11.06 3.99
CA ALA A 45 2.51 10.28 5.22
C ALA A 45 3.83 10.32 6.01
N ARG A 46 4.98 10.29 5.31
CA ARG A 46 6.30 10.43 5.93
C ARG A 46 6.48 11.81 6.55
N GLN A 47 6.12 12.89 5.86
CA GLN A 47 6.23 14.24 6.39
C GLN A 47 5.33 14.42 7.62
N ALA A 48 4.09 13.95 7.58
CA ALA A 48 3.15 14.03 8.71
C ALA A 48 3.60 13.23 9.95
N LYS A 49 4.44 12.20 9.79
CA LYS A 49 5.00 11.42 10.91
C LYS A 49 6.22 12.08 11.56
N HIS A 50 6.90 12.96 10.83
CA HIS A 50 8.19 13.53 11.25
C HIS A 50 8.18 15.05 11.45
N GLY A 51 7.14 15.75 10.99
CA GLY A 51 6.82 17.12 11.40
C GLY A 51 5.99 17.13 12.67
#